data_AF-A0A7V3U331-F1
#
_entry.id   AF-A0A7V3U331-F1
#
_cell.length_a   1.000
_cell.length_b   1.000
_cell.length_c   1.000
_cell.angle_alpha   90.00
_cell.angle_beta   90.00
_cell.angle_gamma   90.00
#
_symmetry.space_group_name_H-M   'P 1'
#
loop_
_entity.id
_entity.type
_entity.pdbx_description
1 polymer ?
#
loop_
_entity_poly.entity_id
_entity_poly.type
_entity_poly.pdbx_seq_one_letter_code
_entity_poly.pdbx_strand_id
1 'polypeptide(L)'
;MNAHTPLFSPDSLICPANDIFDKSAAWEALEAAFYEAKDDREIRAATVGYLLEARKRGNAAIETAFTAAPFDAHRATRAYAYLADCLVETAFQVATRRLHKIANPTDAERLCVLAVGGSGRAEMAPHSDIDLLFLTPYKMTAWAESVIESMLYILWDLRLKVGHSSRTIKDCLRLGAEDFTIRTALL
;
A
#
# COMPACT_ATOMS: atom_id res chain seq x y z
N MET A 1 24.54 -7.19 18.13
CA MET A 1 24.52 -7.09 16.65
C MET A 1 23.17 -7.64 16.22
N ASN A 2 22.12 -6.82 16.32
CA ASN A 2 20.75 -7.27 16.05
C ASN A 2 20.56 -7.25 14.54
N ALA A 3 20.60 -8.42 13.90
CA ALA A 3 20.12 -8.53 12.54
C ALA A 3 18.63 -8.15 12.57
N HIS A 4 18.29 -6.98 12.03
CA HIS A 4 16.90 -6.62 11.77
C HIS A 4 16.37 -7.64 10.77
N THR A 5 15.66 -8.67 11.25
CA THR A 5 14.85 -9.50 10.39
C THR A 5 13.84 -8.58 9.70
N PRO A 6 13.80 -8.53 8.36
CA PRO A 6 12.85 -7.68 7.66
C PRO A 6 11.42 -7.98 8.13
N LEU A 7 10.61 -6.92 8.31
CA LEU A 7 9.22 -7.03 8.81
C LEU A 7 8.37 -8.01 8.01
N PHE A 8 8.71 -8.22 6.73
CA PHE A 8 8.04 -9.14 5.81
C PHE A 8 8.96 -10.26 5.29
N SER A 9 9.91 -10.69 6.11
CA SER A 9 10.70 -11.89 5.79
C SER A 9 9.77 -13.13 5.63
N PRO A 10 10.09 -14.09 4.75
CA PRO A 10 9.26 -15.28 4.53
C PRO A 10 8.90 -16.03 5.83
N ASP A 11 9.81 -16.02 6.81
CA ASP A 11 9.64 -16.71 8.10
C ASP A 11 8.74 -15.95 9.09
N SER A 12 8.37 -14.71 8.79
CA SER A 12 7.59 -13.84 9.69
C SER A 12 6.08 -13.84 9.43
N LEU A 13 5.63 -14.47 8.35
CA LEU A 13 4.23 -14.56 7.93
C LEU A 13 3.64 -15.92 8.25
N ILE A 14 2.31 -16.04 8.28
CA ILE A 14 1.64 -17.30 8.61
C ILE A 14 1.67 -18.34 7.48
N CYS A 15 1.90 -17.88 6.26
CA CYS A 15 2.14 -18.67 5.06
C CYS A 15 3.17 -17.93 4.17
N PRO A 16 3.77 -18.60 3.17
CA PRO A 16 4.72 -17.97 2.25
C PRO A 16 4.17 -16.68 1.61
N ALA A 17 5.03 -15.66 1.50
CA ALA A 17 4.65 -14.35 0.97
C ALA A 17 4.05 -14.42 -0.45
N ASN A 18 4.55 -15.30 -1.31
CA ASN A 18 4.05 -15.47 -2.67
C ASN A 18 2.66 -16.13 -2.72
N ASP A 19 2.31 -16.92 -1.71
CA ASP A 19 0.97 -17.50 -1.58
C ASP A 19 -0.06 -16.41 -1.23
N ILE A 20 0.39 -15.36 -0.51
CA ILE A 20 -0.43 -14.19 -0.17
C ILE A 20 -0.53 -13.24 -1.37
N PHE A 21 0.62 -12.81 -1.90
CA PHE A 21 0.72 -11.91 -3.04
C PHE A 21 2.09 -12.03 -3.71
N ASP A 22 2.11 -12.55 -4.93
CA ASP A 22 3.30 -12.57 -5.78
C ASP A 22 3.45 -11.23 -6.53
N LYS A 23 4.40 -10.41 -6.07
CA LYS A 23 4.64 -9.07 -6.65
C LYS A 23 5.15 -9.12 -8.09
N SER A 24 5.96 -10.12 -8.44
CA SER A 24 6.53 -10.24 -9.79
C SER A 24 5.44 -10.62 -10.78
N ALA A 25 4.70 -11.70 -10.46
CA ALA A 25 3.60 -12.15 -11.29
C ALA A 25 2.49 -11.09 -11.40
N ALA A 26 2.25 -10.31 -10.35
CA ALA A 26 1.31 -9.20 -10.39
C ALA A 26 1.73 -8.12 -11.38
N TRP A 27 2.99 -7.67 -11.32
CA TRP A 27 3.46 -6.64 -12.24
C TRP A 27 3.49 -7.12 -13.69
N GLU A 28 3.94 -8.36 -13.94
CA GLU A 28 3.92 -8.97 -15.27
C GLU A 28 2.50 -9.05 -15.87
N ALA A 29 1.52 -9.49 -15.08
CA ALA A 29 0.14 -9.59 -15.53
C ALA A 29 -0.47 -8.21 -15.83
N LEU A 30 -0.17 -7.21 -15.00
CA LEU A 30 -0.64 -5.83 -15.20
C LEU A 30 0.01 -5.20 -16.42
N GLU A 31 1.32 -5.36 -16.61
CA GLU A 31 2.04 -4.90 -17.79
C GLU A 31 1.45 -5.47 -19.09
N ALA A 32 1.16 -6.76 -19.12
CA ALA A 32 0.50 -7.40 -20.25
C ALA A 32 -0.90 -6.81 -20.50
N ALA A 33 -1.67 -6.56 -19.45
CA ALA A 33 -3.00 -5.95 -19.58
C ALA A 33 -2.93 -4.49 -20.05
N PHE A 34 -1.89 -3.74 -19.66
CA PHE A 34 -1.71 -2.35 -20.07
C PHE A 34 -1.31 -2.20 -21.53
N TYR A 35 -0.75 -3.23 -22.16
CA TYR A 35 -0.41 -3.20 -23.58
C TYR A 35 -1.65 -3.02 -24.47
N GLU A 36 -2.77 -3.61 -24.07
CA GLU A 36 -4.06 -3.53 -24.79
C GLU A 36 -4.90 -2.31 -24.39
N ALA A 37 -4.50 -1.59 -23.33
CA ALA A 37 -5.27 -0.48 -22.77
C ALA A 37 -5.12 0.80 -23.61
N LYS A 38 -6.24 1.43 -23.93
CA LYS A 38 -6.31 2.61 -24.79
C LYS A 38 -6.23 3.92 -24.03
N ASP A 39 -6.62 3.91 -22.76
CA ASP A 39 -6.70 5.09 -21.92
C ASP A 39 -6.49 4.74 -20.43
N ASP A 40 -6.38 5.79 -19.61
CA ASP A 40 -6.20 5.69 -18.15
C ASP A 40 -7.34 4.95 -17.45
N ARG A 41 -8.55 4.99 -18.03
CA ARG A 41 -9.72 4.29 -17.47
C ARG A 41 -9.56 2.78 -17.64
N GLU A 42 -9.12 2.32 -18.80
CA GLU A 42 -8.83 0.91 -19.06
C GLU A 42 -7.66 0.41 -18.20
N ILE A 43 -6.60 1.21 -18.03
CA ILE A 43 -5.48 0.90 -17.11
C ILE A 43 -5.99 0.73 -15.67
N ARG A 44 -6.83 1.67 -15.19
CA ARG A 44 -7.41 1.58 -13.85
C ARG A 44 -8.31 0.36 -13.71
N ALA A 45 -9.17 0.08 -14.69
CA ALA A 45 -10.08 -1.05 -14.66
C ALA A 45 -9.32 -2.39 -14.62
N ALA A 46 -8.28 -2.55 -15.45
CA ALA A 46 -7.41 -3.72 -15.43
C ALA A 46 -6.70 -3.89 -14.08
N THR A 47 -6.19 -2.79 -13.52
CA THR A 47 -5.53 -2.76 -12.21
C THR A 47 -6.49 -3.22 -11.10
N VAL A 48 -7.68 -2.61 -11.02
CA VAL A 48 -8.69 -2.93 -10.02
C VAL A 48 -9.15 -4.39 -10.17
N GLY A 49 -9.40 -4.85 -11.39
CA GLY A 49 -9.82 -6.23 -11.65
C GLY A 49 -8.79 -7.26 -11.16
N TYR A 50 -7.51 -7.05 -11.49
CA TYR A 50 -6.44 -7.92 -11.02
C TYR A 50 -6.31 -7.91 -9.49
N LEU A 51 -6.27 -6.71 -8.90
CA LEU A 51 -6.04 -6.55 -7.46
C LEU A 51 -7.21 -7.04 -6.60
N LEU A 52 -8.47 -7.00 -7.10
CA LEU A 52 -9.61 -7.62 -6.43
C LEU A 52 -9.44 -9.14 -6.31
N GLU A 53 -9.06 -9.81 -7.39
CA GLU A 53 -8.81 -11.26 -7.38
C GLU A 53 -7.57 -11.61 -6.55
N ALA A 54 -6.50 -10.83 -6.65
CA ALA A 54 -5.31 -11.02 -5.83
C ALA A 54 -5.61 -10.86 -4.33
N ARG A 55 -6.37 -9.83 -3.94
CA ARG A 55 -6.82 -9.62 -2.56
C ARG A 55 -7.66 -10.80 -2.06
N LYS A 56 -8.59 -11.29 -2.88
CA LYS A 56 -9.44 -12.44 -2.54
C LYS A 56 -8.60 -13.69 -2.29
N ARG A 57 -7.66 -14.00 -3.19
CA ARG A 57 -6.74 -15.15 -3.03
C ARG A 57 -5.86 -15.01 -1.79
N GLY A 58 -5.27 -13.83 -1.58
CA GLY A 58 -4.39 -13.57 -0.44
C GLY A 58 -5.11 -13.73 0.89
N ASN A 59 -6.33 -13.17 1.03
CA ASN A 59 -7.15 -13.36 2.22
C ASN A 59 -7.46 -14.84 2.47
N ALA A 60 -7.87 -15.59 1.44
CA ALA A 60 -8.18 -17.02 1.58
C ALA A 60 -6.95 -17.85 1.99
N ALA A 61 -5.76 -17.51 1.49
CA ALA A 61 -4.51 -18.15 1.90
C ALA A 61 -4.20 -17.89 3.38
N ILE A 62 -4.35 -16.64 3.84
CA ILE A 62 -4.15 -16.25 5.24
C ILE A 62 -5.16 -16.96 6.15
N GLU A 63 -6.44 -16.97 5.77
CA GLU A 63 -7.52 -17.62 6.52
C GLU A 63 -7.30 -19.13 6.65
N THR A 64 -6.87 -19.78 5.57
CA THR A 64 -6.56 -21.21 5.55
C THR A 64 -5.39 -21.53 6.49
N ALA A 65 -4.31 -20.75 6.40
CA ALA A 65 -3.12 -20.92 7.23
C ALA A 65 -3.42 -20.65 8.72
N PHE A 66 -4.23 -19.62 9.01
CA PHE A 66 -4.64 -19.30 10.38
C PHE A 66 -5.56 -20.37 10.97
N THR A 67 -6.46 -20.95 10.17
CA THR A 67 -7.30 -22.08 10.61
C THR A 67 -6.45 -23.29 11.00
N ALA A 68 -5.35 -23.54 10.28
CA ALA A 68 -4.42 -24.62 10.59
C ALA A 68 -3.54 -24.34 11.83
N ALA A 69 -3.28 -23.06 12.14
CA ALA A 69 -2.46 -22.61 13.26
C ALA A 69 -3.15 -21.46 14.04
N PRO A 70 -4.26 -21.72 14.76
CA PRO A 70 -5.12 -20.68 15.34
C PRO A 70 -4.47 -19.86 16.45
N PHE A 71 -3.33 -20.30 17.00
CA PHE A 71 -2.57 -19.58 18.02
C PHE A 71 -1.47 -18.66 17.43
N ASP A 72 -1.25 -18.68 16.12
CA ASP A 72 -0.23 -17.87 15.43
C ASP A 72 -0.76 -16.50 14.98
N ALA A 73 -1.59 -15.85 15.81
CA ALA A 73 -2.29 -14.62 15.46
C ALA A 73 -1.35 -13.48 15.00
N HIS A 74 -0.18 -13.33 15.63
CA HIS A 74 0.80 -12.31 15.24
C HIS A 74 1.32 -12.49 13.80
N ARG A 75 1.46 -13.73 13.33
CA ARG A 75 1.89 -14.02 11.96
C ARG A 75 0.75 -13.77 10.97
N ALA A 76 -0.49 -14.01 11.39
CA ALA A 76 -1.67 -13.68 10.59
C ALA A 76 -1.86 -12.16 10.44
N THR A 77 -1.73 -11.38 11.52
CA THR A 77 -1.87 -9.91 11.44
C THR A 77 -0.80 -9.28 10.58
N ARG A 78 0.45 -9.79 10.64
CA ARG A 78 1.53 -9.39 9.74
C ARG A 78 1.24 -9.76 8.28
N ALA A 79 0.63 -10.91 8.03
CA ALA A 79 0.27 -11.33 6.68
C ALA A 79 -0.83 -10.43 6.07
N TYR A 80 -1.81 -9.99 6.86
CA TYR A 80 -2.79 -8.99 6.40
C TYR A 80 -2.14 -7.64 6.11
N ALA A 81 -1.21 -7.18 6.96
CA ALA A 81 -0.45 -5.97 6.71
C ALA A 81 0.42 -6.08 5.44
N TYR A 82 1.07 -7.23 5.22
CA TYR A 82 1.83 -7.51 4.01
C TYR A 82 0.95 -7.44 2.75
N LEU A 83 -0.24 -8.05 2.79
CA LEU A 83 -1.18 -7.98 1.68
C LEU A 83 -1.60 -6.53 1.41
N ALA A 84 -1.94 -5.75 2.45
CA ALA A 84 -2.27 -4.35 2.32
C ALA A 84 -1.14 -3.53 1.68
N ASP A 85 0.10 -3.72 2.13
CA ASP A 85 1.29 -3.08 1.57
C ASP A 85 1.47 -3.43 0.09
N CYS A 86 1.26 -4.69 -0.31
CA CYS A 86 1.34 -5.09 -1.72
C CYS A 86 0.29 -4.38 -2.59
N LEU A 87 -0.94 -4.22 -2.09
CA LEU A 87 -2.00 -3.50 -2.81
C LEU A 87 -1.67 -2.01 -2.93
N VAL A 88 -1.21 -1.38 -1.85
CA VAL A 88 -0.82 0.05 -1.83
C VAL A 88 0.38 0.30 -2.72
N GLU A 89 1.41 -0.55 -2.65
CA GLU A 89 2.61 -0.46 -3.48
C GLU A 89 2.24 -0.61 -4.96
N THR A 90 1.40 -1.57 -5.31
CA THR A 90 0.95 -1.76 -6.69
C THR A 90 0.17 -0.54 -7.19
N ALA A 91 -0.75 0.00 -6.37
CA ALA A 91 -1.49 1.22 -6.70
C ALA A 91 -0.55 2.42 -6.90
N PHE A 92 0.47 2.58 -6.06
CA PHE A 92 1.48 3.63 -6.19
C PHE A 92 2.30 3.48 -7.47
N GLN A 93 2.74 2.25 -7.79
CA GLN A 93 3.49 1.97 -9.01
C GLN A 93 2.65 2.24 -10.26
N VAL A 94 1.39 1.82 -10.30
CA VAL A 94 0.49 2.12 -11.43
C VAL A 94 0.27 3.63 -11.55
N ALA A 95 -0.05 4.32 -10.46
CA ALA A 95 -0.29 5.76 -10.48
C ALA A 95 0.93 6.55 -10.97
N THR A 96 2.14 6.20 -10.53
CA THR A 96 3.37 6.93 -10.88
C THR A 96 3.99 6.52 -12.21
N ARG A 97 3.91 5.23 -12.58
CA ARG A 97 4.61 4.71 -13.78
C ARG A 97 3.72 4.68 -15.02
N ARG A 98 2.40 4.63 -14.84
CA ARG A 98 1.44 4.46 -15.95
C ARG A 98 0.53 5.66 -16.11
N LEU A 99 -0.15 6.09 -15.04
CA LEU A 99 -1.16 7.16 -15.14
C LEU A 99 -0.51 8.55 -15.17
N HIS A 100 0.45 8.82 -14.28
CA HIS A 100 1.06 10.13 -14.10
C HIS A 100 2.56 10.10 -14.33
N LYS A 101 2.98 9.61 -15.49
CA LYS A 101 4.40 9.50 -15.83
C LYS A 101 5.00 10.90 -16.05
N ILE A 102 6.08 11.19 -15.32
CA ILE A 102 6.91 12.38 -15.57
C ILE A 102 8.15 11.99 -16.37
N ALA A 103 8.43 12.73 -17.45
CA ALA A 103 9.62 12.51 -18.27
C ALA A 103 10.91 13.03 -17.62
N ASN A 104 10.85 14.16 -16.91
CA ASN A 104 12.01 14.80 -16.28
C ASN A 104 11.63 15.31 -14.87
N PRO A 105 11.58 14.42 -13.85
CA PRO A 105 11.18 14.80 -12.50
C PRO A 105 12.26 15.67 -11.84
N THR A 106 11.83 16.67 -11.07
CA THR A 106 12.69 17.46 -10.20
C THR A 106 12.53 17.03 -8.75
N ASP A 107 13.27 17.66 -7.83
CA ASP A 107 13.12 17.42 -6.40
C ASP A 107 11.74 17.79 -5.85
N ALA A 108 10.96 18.59 -6.58
CA ALA A 108 9.59 18.93 -6.23
C ALA A 108 8.60 17.79 -6.52
N GLU A 109 8.87 16.91 -7.49
CA GLU A 109 8.02 15.78 -7.86
C GLU A 109 8.42 14.49 -7.14
N ARG A 110 8.65 14.60 -5.82
CA ARG A 110 8.88 13.46 -4.94
C ARG A 110 7.67 13.25 -4.04
N LEU A 111 7.15 12.02 -4.04
CA LEU A 111 6.05 11.58 -3.20
C LEU A 111 6.47 10.30 -2.48
N CYS A 112 6.28 10.27 -1.17
CA CYS A 112 6.41 9.09 -0.34
C CYS A 112 5.04 8.71 0.22
N VAL A 113 4.75 7.42 0.28
CA VAL A 113 3.53 6.87 0.88
C VAL A 113 3.93 6.04 2.07
N LEU A 114 3.39 6.37 3.25
CA LEU A 114 3.64 5.63 4.48
C LEU A 114 2.33 5.03 4.99
N ALA A 115 2.34 3.74 5.29
CA ALA A 115 1.30 3.16 6.13
C ALA A 115 1.53 3.61 7.58
N VAL A 116 0.46 4.06 8.24
CA VAL A 116 0.49 4.46 9.65
C VAL A 116 -0.45 3.59 10.48
N GLY A 117 -0.44 3.75 11.80
CA GLY A 117 -1.32 3.00 12.68
C GLY A 117 -1.05 1.48 12.66
N GLY A 118 -2.12 0.68 12.67
CA GLY A 118 -2.01 -0.79 12.70
C GLY A 118 -1.36 -1.39 11.46
N SER A 119 -1.57 -0.79 10.29
CA SER A 119 -0.91 -1.21 9.05
C SER A 119 0.60 -0.91 9.11
N GLY A 120 0.97 0.29 9.57
CA GLY A 120 2.38 0.68 9.73
C GLY A 120 3.15 -0.18 10.76
N ARG A 121 2.48 -0.66 11.82
CA ARG A 121 3.08 -1.55 12.82
C ARG A 121 3.05 -3.04 12.44
N ALA A 122 2.48 -3.40 11.29
CA ALA A 122 2.24 -4.78 10.89
C ALA A 122 1.34 -5.58 11.87
N GLU A 123 0.36 -4.89 12.46
CA GLU A 123 -0.61 -5.40 13.45
C GLU A 123 -2.05 -5.32 12.91
N MET A 124 -2.22 -5.53 11.61
CA MET A 124 -3.50 -5.36 10.93
C MET A 124 -4.46 -6.52 11.23
N ALA A 125 -5.64 -6.23 11.78
CA ALA A 125 -6.69 -7.23 11.94
C ALA A 125 -7.46 -7.45 10.62
N PRO A 126 -8.16 -8.59 10.46
CA PRO A 126 -9.02 -8.81 9.30
C PRO A 126 -10.01 -7.65 9.13
N HIS A 127 -10.13 -7.14 7.90
CA HIS A 127 -11.03 -6.04 7.54
C HIS A 127 -10.74 -4.67 8.21
N SER A 128 -9.58 -4.50 8.86
CA SER A 128 -9.15 -3.19 9.35
C SER A 128 -9.02 -2.16 8.23
N ASP A 129 -9.19 -0.90 8.61
CA ASP A 129 -8.94 0.25 7.75
C ASP A 129 -7.43 0.39 7.48
N ILE A 130 -7.07 0.95 6.33
CA ILE A 130 -5.69 1.28 5.98
C ILE A 130 -5.51 2.78 6.12
N ASP A 131 -4.60 3.20 6.98
CA ASP A 131 -4.27 4.61 7.16
C ASP A 131 -2.99 4.96 6.41
N LEU A 132 -3.07 5.96 5.52
CA LEU A 132 -1.95 6.39 4.68
C LEU A 132 -1.54 7.84 4.94
N LEU A 133 -0.23 8.08 5.05
CA LEU A 133 0.36 9.39 5.00
C LEU A 133 1.07 9.58 3.66
N PHE A 134 0.60 10.53 2.87
CA PHE A 134 1.24 11.01 1.65
C PHE A 134 2.18 12.17 2.01
N LEU A 135 3.48 11.97 1.81
CA LEU A 135 4.52 12.89 2.27
C LEU A 135 5.27 13.51 1.09
N THR A 136 5.33 14.83 1.07
CA THR A 136 6.11 15.61 0.08
C THR A 136 7.27 16.37 0.77
N PRO A 137 8.39 16.63 0.08
CA PRO A 137 9.53 17.34 0.68
C PRO A 137 9.24 18.83 0.91
N TYR A 138 8.48 19.45 0.00
CA TYR A 138 8.10 20.85 0.03
C TYR A 138 6.59 20.96 -0.22
N LYS A 139 6.13 21.99 -0.93
CA LYS A 139 4.73 22.17 -1.31
C LYS A 139 4.20 20.98 -2.11
N MET A 140 2.92 20.65 -1.89
CA MET A 140 2.20 19.71 -2.73
C MET A 140 2.18 20.23 -4.18
N THR A 141 2.55 19.39 -5.13
CA THR A 141 2.52 19.72 -6.56
C THR A 141 1.25 19.16 -7.19
N ALA A 142 0.80 19.74 -8.29
CA ALA A 142 -0.37 19.23 -9.04
C ALA A 142 -0.18 17.76 -9.47
N TRP A 143 1.05 17.37 -9.81
CA TRP A 143 1.38 15.98 -10.09
C TRP A 143 1.16 15.08 -8.87
N ALA A 144 1.67 15.48 -7.69
CA ALA A 144 1.49 14.70 -6.47
C ALA A 144 0.00 14.58 -6.12
N GLU A 145 -0.79 15.64 -6.28
CA GLU A 145 -2.25 15.60 -6.10
C GLU A 145 -2.90 14.58 -7.04
N SER A 146 -2.56 14.58 -8.32
CA SER A 146 -3.10 13.62 -9.30
C SER A 146 -2.71 12.17 -9.00
N VAL A 147 -1.47 11.93 -8.56
CA VAL A 147 -1.01 10.60 -8.11
C VAL A 147 -1.79 10.14 -6.89
N ILE A 148 -1.92 10.99 -5.87
CA ILE A 148 -2.66 10.68 -4.63
C ILE A 148 -4.11 10.36 -4.95
N GLU A 149 -4.78 11.20 -5.75
CA GLU A 149 -6.17 11.00 -6.14
C GLU A 149 -6.36 9.67 -6.89
N SER A 150 -5.46 9.35 -7.84
CA SER A 150 -5.55 8.11 -8.60
C SER A 150 -5.33 6.87 -7.72
N MET A 151 -4.40 6.94 -6.78
CA MET A 151 -4.21 5.89 -5.79
C MET A 151 -5.46 5.69 -4.93
N LEU A 152 -6.04 6.78 -4.42
CA LEU A 152 -7.23 6.72 -3.57
C LEU A 152 -8.40 6.09 -4.33
N TYR A 153 -8.65 6.47 -5.58
CA TYR A 153 -9.70 5.84 -6.38
C TYR A 153 -9.45 4.35 -6.61
N ILE A 154 -8.21 3.94 -6.92
CA ILE A 154 -7.88 2.51 -7.04
C ILE A 154 -8.22 1.79 -5.73
N LEU A 155 -7.72 2.29 -4.59
CA LEU A 155 -7.92 1.63 -3.29
C LEU A 155 -9.40 1.59 -2.87
N TRP A 156 -10.17 2.64 -3.13
CA TRP A 156 -11.62 2.66 -2.87
C TRP A 156 -12.38 1.71 -3.80
N ASP A 157 -11.97 1.59 -5.07
CA ASP A 157 -12.53 0.63 -6.02
C ASP A 157 -12.23 -0.83 -5.60
N LEU A 158 -11.11 -1.06 -4.90
CA LEU A 158 -10.83 -2.34 -4.22
C LEU A 158 -11.71 -2.61 -3.00
N ARG A 159 -12.63 -1.70 -2.66
CA ARG A 159 -13.47 -1.76 -1.43
C ARG A 159 -12.63 -1.75 -0.15
N LEU A 160 -11.53 -1.02 -0.15
CA LEU A 160 -10.75 -0.74 1.06
C LEU A 160 -11.27 0.54 1.71
N LYS A 161 -11.36 0.52 3.04
CA LYS A 161 -11.57 1.74 3.83
C LYS A 161 -10.20 2.36 4.05
N VAL A 162 -10.00 3.57 3.52
CA VAL A 162 -8.71 4.25 3.54
C VAL A 162 -8.83 5.56 4.30
N GLY A 163 -8.25 5.61 5.50
CA GLY A 163 -7.93 6.86 6.16
C GLY A 163 -6.68 7.45 5.51
N HIS A 164 -6.63 8.76 5.29
CA HIS A 164 -5.45 9.36 4.69
C HIS A 164 -5.20 10.80 5.13
N SER A 165 -3.94 11.22 5.01
CA SER A 165 -3.55 12.63 5.07
C SER A 165 -2.40 12.91 4.12
N SER A 166 -2.33 14.14 3.63
CA SER A 166 -1.27 14.59 2.71
C SER A 166 -0.56 15.79 3.33
N ARG A 167 0.74 15.68 3.56
CA ARG A 167 1.51 16.66 4.36
C ARG A 167 2.91 16.85 3.81
N THR A 168 3.50 18.00 4.14
CA THR A 168 4.93 18.22 3.96
C THR A 168 5.69 17.70 5.19
N ILE A 169 6.99 17.43 5.04
CA ILE A 169 7.87 17.07 6.18
C ILE A 169 7.78 18.13 7.29
N LYS A 170 7.75 19.42 6.91
CA LYS A 170 7.64 20.54 7.86
C LYS A 170 6.30 20.51 8.61
N ASP A 171 5.21 20.18 7.92
CA ASP A 171 3.90 20.07 8.57
C ASP A 171 3.84 18.91 9.55
N CYS A 172 4.41 17.75 9.21
CA CYS A 172 4.50 16.61 10.12
C CYS A 172 5.27 16.97 11.40
N LEU A 173 6.40 17.66 11.28
CA LEU A 173 7.20 18.09 12.43
C LEU A 173 6.46 19.11 13.30
N ARG A 174 5.83 20.12 12.69
CA ARG A 174 5.07 21.14 13.41
C ARG A 174 3.86 20.53 14.14
N LEU A 175 3.03 19.78 13.43
CA LEU A 175 1.81 19.21 13.99
C LEU A 175 2.11 18.10 15.02
N GLY A 176 3.15 17.31 14.81
CA GLY A 176 3.58 16.32 15.80
C GLY A 176 4.15 16.94 17.08
N ALA A 177 4.55 18.22 17.06
CA ALA A 177 4.92 18.97 18.27
C ALA A 177 3.69 19.53 19.00
N GLU A 178 2.61 19.83 18.26
CA GLU A 178 1.39 20.47 18.75
C GLU A 178 0.32 19.46 19.22
N ASP A 179 0.27 18.26 18.62
CA ASP A 179 -0.76 17.25 18.86
C ASP A 179 -0.14 15.85 19.09
N PHE A 180 -0.37 15.30 20.28
CA PHE A 180 0.14 13.99 20.66
C PHE A 180 -0.46 12.84 19.84
N THR A 181 -1.70 12.98 19.36
CA THR A 181 -2.39 12.00 18.51
C THR A 181 -1.73 11.92 17.14
N ILE A 182 -1.38 13.08 16.56
CA ILE A 182 -0.62 13.13 15.30
C ILE A 182 0.77 12.54 15.52
N ARG A 183 1.40 12.84 16.65
CA ARG A 183 2.72 12.30 17.00
C ARG A 183 2.73 10.78 17.10
N THR A 184 1.75 10.16 17.75
CA THR A 184 1.69 8.71 17.89
C THR A 184 1.33 8.00 16.59
N ALA A 185 0.65 8.66 15.66
CA ALA A 185 0.43 8.13 14.32
C ALA A 185 1.70 8.11 13.45
N LEU A 186 2.73 8.90 13.80
CA LEU A 186 4.02 8.94 13.09
C LEU A 186 5.08 7.98 13.68
N LEU A 187 4.75 7.22 14.73
CA LEU A 187 5.66 6.30 15.43
C LEU A 187 5.61 4.87 14.88
#